data_AF-B7Q2K8-F1
#
_entry.id   AF-B7Q2K8-F1
#
_cell.length_a   1.000
_cell.length_b   1.000
_cell.length_c   1.000
_cell.angle_alpha   90.00
_cell.angle_beta   90.00
_cell.angle_gamma   90.00
#
_symmetry.space_group_name_H-M   'P 1'
#
loop_
_entity.id
_entity.type
_entity.pdbx_description
1 polymer ?
#
loop_
_entity_poly.entity_id
_entity_poly.type
_entity_poly.pdbx_seq_one_letter_code
_entity_poly.pdbx_strand_id
1 'polypeptide(L)' 'EEWKKVRTVLNATVTASRVNRCSGIVSGCAKELVRVLEGHHERDELVDIMDVAEGYSLDVITKCALAWKV' A
#
# COMPACT_ATOMS: atom_id res chain seq x y z
N GLU A 1 20.52 -2.28 21.78
CA GLU A 1 21.27 -1.37 20.88
C GLU A 1 20.91 -1.51 19.40
N GLU A 2 20.85 -2.71 18.80
CA GLU A 2 20.54 -2.86 17.36
C GLU A 2 19.16 -2.30 16.94
N TRP A 3 18.10 -2.57 17.71
CA TRP A 3 16.78 -1.97 17.46
C TRP A 3 16.82 -0.44 17.41
N LYS A 4 17.62 0.20 18.28
CA LYS A 4 17.76 1.66 18.30
C LYS A 4 18.39 2.16 17.01
N LYS A 5 19.43 1.48 16.52
CA LYS A 5 20.10 1.84 15.25
C LYS A 5 19.13 1.77 14.08
N VAL A 6 18.40 0.65 13.95
CA VAL A 6 17.39 0.47 12.88
C VAL A 6 16.29 1.54 12.99
N ARG A 7 15.76 1.77 14.19
CA ARG A 7 14.72 2.77 14.42
C ARG A 7 15.18 4.19 14.07
N THR A 8 16.41 4.57 14.43
CA THR A 8 16.95 5.89 14.10
C THR A 8 16.98 6.12 12.59
N VAL A 9 17.37 5.11 11.80
CA VAL A 9 17.37 5.20 10.34
C VAL A 9 15.94 5.30 9.78
N LEU A 10 15.02 4.42 10.23
CA LEU A 10 13.64 4.38 9.73
C LEU A 10 12.82 5.62 10.13
N ASN A 11 13.04 6.21 11.31
CA ASN A 11 12.33 7.42 11.72
C ASN A 11 12.55 8.59 10.75
N ALA A 12 13.74 8.68 10.15
CA ALA A 12 14.04 9.73 9.17
C ALA A 12 13.32 9.53 7.83
N THR A 13 12.86 8.31 7.53
CA THR A 13 12.18 7.97 6.27
C THR A 13 10.65 8.01 6.40
N VAL A 14 10.09 7.75 7.58
CA VAL A 14 8.63 7.75 7.85
C VAL A 14 8.18 9.05 8.50
N THR A 15 8.54 10.19 7.91
CA THR A 15 8.03 11.50 8.34
C THR A 15 6.75 11.87 7.61
N ALA A 16 5.93 12.76 8.17
CA ALA A 16 4.69 13.21 7.54
C ALA A 16 4.90 13.75 6.11
N SER A 17 5.98 14.50 5.88
CA SER A 17 6.30 15.03 4.55
C SER A 17 6.68 13.93 3.55
N ARG A 18 7.35 12.87 3.99
CA ARG A 18 7.71 11.70 3.16
C ARG A 18 6.48 10.85 2.87
N VAL A 19 5.63 10.59 3.86
CA VAL A 19 4.35 9.87 3.67
C VAL A 19 3.43 10.65 2.74
N ASN A 20 3.33 11.97 2.88
CA ASN A 20 2.51 12.80 1.97
C ASN A 20 3.01 12.75 0.52
N ARG A 21 4.32 12.60 0.28
CA ARG A 21 4.86 12.39 -1.08
C ARG A 21 4.41 11.06 -1.69
N CYS A 22 4.09 10.06 -0.88
CA CYS A 22 3.54 8.77 -1.31
C CYS A 22 2.04 8.82 -1.60
N SER A 23 1.33 9.91 -1.31
CA SER A 23 -0.14 10.02 -1.50
C SER A 23 -0.59 9.65 -2.91
N GLY A 24 0.15 10.05 -3.95
CA GLY A 24 -0.14 9.67 -5.34
C GLY A 24 -0.03 8.17 -5.59
N ILE A 25 0.96 7.50 -4.98
CA ILE A 25 1.13 6.05 -5.06
C ILE A 25 -0.01 5.34 -4.34
N VAL A 26 -0.35 5.79 -3.12
CA VAL A 26 -1.47 5.24 -2.33
C VAL A 26 -2.79 5.35 -3.11
N SER A 27 -3.06 6.53 -3.68
CA SER A 27 -4.25 6.75 -4.51
C SER A 27 -4.24 5.88 -5.77
N GLY A 28 -3.08 5.67 -6.40
CA GLY A 28 -2.93 4.76 -7.53
C GLY A 28 -3.28 3.31 -7.16
N CYS A 29 -2.78 2.82 -6.03
CA CYS A 29 -3.13 1.49 -5.53
C CYS A 29 -4.62 1.36 -5.22
N ALA A 30 -5.24 2.42 -4.68
CA ALA A 30 -6.66 2.42 -4.37
C ALA A 30 -7.52 2.34 -5.65
N LYS A 31 -7.08 2.96 -6.74
CA LYS A 31 -7.74 2.83 -8.05
C LYS A 31 -7.66 1.40 -8.59
N GLU A 32 -6.53 0.71 -8.41
CA GLU A 32 -6.43 -0.71 -8.79
C GLU A 32 -7.33 -1.59 -7.94
N LEU A 33 -7.41 -1.35 -6.62
CA LEU A 33 -8.37 -2.03 -5.75
C LEU A 33 -9.82 -1.84 -6.26
N VAL A 34 -10.20 -0.61 -6.61
CA VAL A 34 -11.54 -0.34 -7.17
C VAL A 34 -11.79 -1.15 -8.44
N ARG A 35 -10.82 -1.26 -9.36
CA ARG A 35 -10.97 -2.09 -10.58
C ARG A 35 -11.14 -3.57 -10.27
N VAL A 36 -10.45 -4.09 -9.26
CA VAL A 36 -10.64 -5.48 -8.80
C VAL A 36 -12.07 -5.67 -8.30
N LEU A 37 -12.57 -4.74 -7.47
CA LEU A 37 -13.93 -4.77 -6.95
C LEU A 37 -15.00 -4.64 -8.05
N GLU A 38 -14.78 -3.77 -9.04
CA GLU A 38 -15.62 -3.64 -10.23
C GLU A 38 -15.68 -4.97 -10.99
N GLY A 39 -14.55 -5.66 -11.16
CA GLY A 39 -14.51 -6.98 -11.79
C GLY A 39 -15.32 -8.04 -11.03
N HIS A 40 -15.26 -8.06 -9.69
CA HIS A 40 -16.12 -8.95 -8.91
C HIS A 40 -17.60 -8.59 -9.05
N HIS A 41 -17.92 -7.29 -9.04
CA HIS A 41 -19.29 -6.81 -9.22
C HIS A 41 -19.88 -7.23 -10.58
N GLU A 42 -19.12 -7.09 -11.66
CA GLU A 42 -19.54 -7.51 -13.01
C GLU A 42 -19.83 -9.01 -13.13
N ARG A 43 -19.21 -9.83 -12.27
CA ARG A 43 -19.40 -11.28 -12.21
C ARG A 43 -20.41 -11.74 -11.16
N ASP A 44 -21.03 -10.81 -10.44
CA ASP A 44 -21.90 -11.08 -9.27
C ASP A 44 -21.23 -12.00 -8.23
N GLU A 45 -19.92 -11.80 -8.02
CA GLU A 45 -19.11 -12.58 -7.10
C GLU A 45 -19.04 -11.93 -5.71
N LEU A 46 -19.07 -12.77 -4.67
CA LEU A 46 -18.75 -12.33 -3.33
C LEU A 46 -17.27 -11.91 -3.26
N VAL A 47 -17.01 -10.83 -2.54
CA VAL A 47 -15.66 -10.33 -2.26
C VAL A 47 -15.27 -10.72 -0.84
N ASP A 48 -14.14 -11.40 -0.69
CA ASP A 48 -13.47 -11.48 0.60
C ASP A 48 -12.75 -10.16 0.87
N ILE A 49 -13.28 -9.38 1.81
CA ILE A 49 -12.76 -8.06 2.15
C ILE A 49 -11.35 -8.15 2.75
N MET A 50 -11.02 -9.23 3.45
CA MET A 50 -9.69 -9.40 4.02
C MET A 50 -8.65 -9.61 2.91
N ASP A 51 -8.95 -10.47 1.94
CA ASP A 51 -8.06 -10.76 0.82
C ASP A 51 -7.74 -9.49 0.01
N VAL A 52 -8.77 -8.73 -0.38
CA VAL A 52 -8.55 -7.48 -1.15
C VAL A 52 -7.87 -6.38 -0.32
N ALA A 53 -8.10 -6.33 1.00
CA ALA A 53 -7.43 -5.37 1.88
C ALA A 53 -5.95 -5.71 2.11
N GLU A 54 -5.63 -6.99 2.23
CA GLU A 54 -4.25 -7.49 2.30
C GLU A 54 -3.51 -7.18 0.99
N GLY A 55 -4.12 -7.50 -0.16
CA GLY A 55 -3.59 -7.17 -1.47
C GLY A 55 -3.31 -5.68 -1.64
N TYR A 56 -4.29 -4.82 -1.34
CA TYR A 56 -4.12 -3.37 -1.39
C TYR A 56 -3.00 -2.87 -0.46
N SER A 57 -2.95 -3.37 0.77
CA SER A 57 -1.92 -2.96 1.75
C SER A 57 -0.52 -3.36 1.29
N LEU A 58 -0.37 -4.56 0.72
CA LEU A 58 0.90 -5.04 0.17
C LEU A 58 1.34 -4.20 -1.04
N ASP A 59 0.41 -3.86 -1.93
CA ASP A 59 0.64 -2.97 -3.06
C ASP A 59 1.17 -1.60 -2.62
N VAL A 60 0.52 -1.00 -1.61
CA VAL A 60 0.95 0.28 -1.04
C VAL A 60 2.35 0.18 -0.44
N ILE A 61 2.62 -0.83 0.39
CA ILE A 61 3.92 -0.99 1.07
C ILE A 61 5.05 -1.20 0.06
N THR A 62 4.87 -2.11 -0.90
CA THR A 62 5.90 -2.46 -1.88
C THR A 62 6.24 -1.28 -2.78
N LYS A 63 5.23 -0.54 -3.26
CA LYS A 63 5.45 0.64 -4.12
C LYS A 63 5.99 1.84 -3.34
N CYS A 64 5.52 2.10 -2.11
CA CYS A 64 5.96 3.27 -1.33
C CYS A 64 7.32 3.08 -0.65
N ALA A 65 7.55 1.94 -0.01
CA ALA A 65 8.72 1.73 0.83
C ALA A 65 9.88 1.05 0.09
N LEU A 66 9.57 0.17 -0.85
CA LEU A 66 10.59 -0.63 -1.56
C LEU A 66 10.88 -0.12 -2.97
N ALA A 67 10.16 0.92 -3.42
CA ALA A 67 10.19 1.41 -4.80
C ALA A 67 10.00 0.28 -5.83
N TRP A 68 9.27 -0.77 -5.43
CA TRP A 68 9.05 -1.94 -6.25
C TRP A 68 8.10 -1.58 -7.39
N LYS A 69 8.53 -1.85 -8.62
CA LYS A 69 7.70 -1.71 -9.82
C LYS A 69 7.26 -3.11 -10.23
N VAL A 70 5.97 -3.38 -10.05
CA VAL A 70 5.28 -4.52 -10.68
C VAL A 70 4.84 -4.09 -12.07
#